data_AF-A0A6L8HXA5-F1
#
_entry.id   AF-A0A6L8HXA5-F1
#
_cell.length_a   1.000
_cell.length_b   1.000
_cell.length_c   1.000
_cell.angle_alpha   90.00
_cell.angle_beta   90.00
_cell.angle_gamma   90.00
#
_symmetry.space_group_name_H-M   'P 1'
#
loop_
_entity.id
_entity.type
_entity.pdbx_description
1 polymer ?
#
loop_
_entity_poly.entity_id
_entity_poly.type
_entity_poly.pdbx_seq_one_letter_code
_entity_poly.pdbx_strand_id
1 'polypeptide(L)'
;MALFGLTLGVGWAFWFASTGRGGQTPAKRLLGMRVIDAEGRPASLRRMVIRDVLLKVVAFVLLDLLLLSMEVEGGLNLALAGVVAWLVAALWCVWDGNRQCLWDRVAGTRVEVA
;
A
#
# COMPACT_ATOMS: atom_id res chain seq x y z
N MET A 1 -8.84 0.78 -27.09
CA MET A 1 -8.23 0.21 -25.86
C MET A 1 -7.30 1.19 -25.16
N ALA A 2 -6.27 1.75 -25.81
CA ALA A 2 -5.34 2.69 -25.18
C ALA A 2 -6.00 3.96 -24.60
N LEU A 3 -6.99 4.55 -25.30
CA LEU A 3 -7.69 5.75 -24.83
C LEU A 3 -8.44 5.53 -23.51
N PHE A 4 -9.05 4.35 -23.34
CA PHE A 4 -9.82 3.99 -22.16
C PHE A 4 -8.92 3.77 -20.93
N GLY A 5 -7.76 3.12 -21.13
CA GLY A 5 -6.75 2.99 -20.08
C GLY A 5 -6.16 4.34 -19.66
N LEU A 6 -5.94 5.24 -20.62
CA LEU A 6 -5.37 6.56 -20.36
C LEU A 6 -6.36 7.47 -19.62
N THR A 7 -7.64 7.49 -20.01
CA THR A 7 -8.66 8.29 -19.30
C THR A 7 -8.95 7.77 -17.89
N LEU A 8 -9.02 6.45 -17.71
CA LEU A 8 -9.16 5.85 -16.39
C LEU A 8 -7.94 6.08 -15.51
N GLY A 9 -6.72 5.93 -16.05
CA GLY A 9 -5.48 6.18 -15.32
C GLY A 9 -5.34 7.63 -14.88
N VAL A 10 -5.61 8.59 -15.78
CA VAL A 10 -5.57 10.02 -15.48
C VAL A 10 -6.67 10.42 -14.49
N GLY A 11 -7.90 9.93 -14.68
CA GLY A 11 -9.00 10.16 -13.75
C GLY A 11 -8.72 9.61 -12.36
N TRP A 12 -8.16 8.40 -12.27
CA TRP A 12 -7.73 7.80 -11.01
C TRP A 12 -6.60 8.61 -10.35
N ALA A 13 -5.58 9.03 -11.12
CA ALA A 13 -4.48 9.84 -10.59
C ALA A 13 -4.97 11.21 -10.08
N PHE A 14 -5.88 11.86 -10.79
CA PHE A 14 -6.47 13.12 -10.36
C PHE A 14 -7.31 12.95 -9.09
N TRP A 15 -8.14 11.90 -9.02
CA TRP A 15 -8.94 11.61 -7.83
C TRP A 15 -8.06 11.21 -6.63
N PHE A 16 -6.99 10.47 -6.87
CA PHE A 16 -5.99 10.16 -5.86
C PHE A 16 -5.29 11.43 -5.36
N ALA A 17 -4.91 12.34 -6.25
CA ALA A 17 -4.27 13.61 -5.88
C ALA A 17 -5.22 14.55 -5.12
N SER A 18 -6.51 14.56 -5.45
CA SER A 18 -7.50 15.40 -4.76
C SER A 18 -7.84 14.86 -3.36
N THR A 19 -8.10 13.57 -3.24
CA THR A 19 -8.41 12.92 -1.94
C THR A 19 -7.16 12.78 -1.08
N GLY A 20 -6.01 12.64 -1.73
CA GLY A 20 -4.71 12.45 -1.10
C GLY A 20 -4.21 13.65 -0.30
N ARG A 21 -4.77 14.84 -0.50
CA ARG A 21 -4.43 16.00 0.35
C ARG A 21 -5.03 15.89 1.76
N GLY A 22 -6.07 15.09 1.94
CA GLY A 22 -6.75 14.88 3.21
C GLY A 22 -6.30 13.64 3.99
N GLY A 23 -5.17 13.01 3.62
CA GLY A 23 -4.75 11.76 4.25
C GLY A 23 -5.64 10.55 3.87
N GLN A 24 -6.39 10.62 2.76
CA GLN A 24 -7.33 9.56 2.35
C GLN A 24 -7.09 9.10 0.91
N THR A 25 -7.29 7.81 0.68
CA THR A 25 -7.53 7.27 -0.67
C THR A 25 -9.03 7.18 -0.92
N PRO A 26 -9.52 7.10 -2.17
CA PRO A 26 -10.96 6.99 -2.46
C PRO A 26 -11.64 5.87 -1.67
N ALA A 27 -11.00 4.69 -1.59
CA ALA A 27 -11.49 3.57 -0.80
C ALA A 27 -11.53 3.88 0.72
N LYS A 28 -10.49 4.53 1.26
CA LYS A 28 -10.45 4.90 2.68
C LYS A 28 -11.48 5.97 3.04
N ARG A 29 -11.78 6.89 2.12
CA ARG A 29 -12.83 7.89 2.29
C ARG A 29 -14.22 7.25 2.37
N LEU A 30 -14.48 6.22 1.56
CA LEU A 30 -15.73 5.45 1.64
C LEU A 30 -15.86 4.68 2.95
N LEU A 31 -14.74 4.22 3.51
CA LEU A 31 -14.69 3.48 4.77
C LEU A 31 -14.58 4.38 6.01
N GLY A 32 -14.66 5.71 5.86
CA GLY A 32 -14.51 6.63 6.99
C GLY A 32 -13.17 6.51 7.69
N MET A 33 -12.09 6.23 6.96
CA MET A 33 -10.74 6.11 7.51
C MET A 33 -9.85 7.25 7.03
N ARG A 34 -8.94 7.73 7.89
CA ARG A 34 -7.92 8.74 7.55
C ARG A 34 -6.54 8.30 8.02
N VAL A 35 -5.56 8.68 7.23
CA VAL A 35 -4.15 8.49 7.53
C VAL A 35 -3.63 9.78 8.14
N ILE A 36 -2.99 9.67 9.29
CA ILE A 36 -2.43 10.80 10.03
C ILE A 36 -0.93 10.62 10.25
N ASP A 37 -0.24 11.73 10.46
CA ASP A 37 1.16 11.76 10.87
C ASP A 37 1.32 11.48 12.38
N ALA A 38 2.57 11.44 12.86
CA ALA A 38 2.89 11.24 14.27
C ALA A 38 2.35 12.37 15.17
N GLU A 39 2.07 13.54 14.60
CA GLU A 39 1.53 14.71 15.30
C GLU A 39 -0.02 14.75 15.28
N GLY A 40 -0.69 13.74 14.70
CA GLY A 40 -2.16 13.65 14.64
C GLY A 40 -2.80 14.46 13.51
N ARG A 41 -2.02 15.04 12.61
CA ARG A 41 -2.52 15.81 11.46
C ARG A 41 -2.71 14.91 10.23
N PRO A 42 -3.57 15.29 9.26
CA PRO A 42 -3.70 14.54 8.02
C PRO A 42 -2.36 14.33 7.32
N ALA A 43 -2.03 13.09 6.97
CA ALA A 43 -0.77 12.76 6.32
C ALA A 43 -0.64 13.48 4.97
N SER A 44 0.53 14.08 4.72
CA SER A 44 0.80 14.79 3.48
C SER A 44 0.77 13.86 2.26
N LEU A 45 0.47 14.44 1.10
CA LEU A 45 0.40 13.72 -0.18
C LEU A 45 1.68 12.88 -0.44
N ARG A 46 2.86 13.42 -0.11
CA ARG A 46 4.14 12.73 -0.26
C ARG A 46 4.22 11.46 0.57
N ARG A 47 3.82 11.51 1.84
CA ARG A 47 3.84 10.32 2.73
C ARG A 47 2.87 9.25 2.24
N MET A 48 1.72 9.68 1.71
CA MET A 48 0.76 8.74 1.13
C MET A 48 1.23 8.12 -0.17
N VAL A 49 1.90 8.87 -1.05
CA VAL A 49 2.53 8.31 -2.25
C VAL A 49 3.62 7.32 -1.87
N ILE A 50 4.52 7.66 -0.94
CA ILE A 50 5.59 6.76 -0.49
C ILE A 50 4.99 5.44 0.02
N ARG A 51 3.97 5.50 0.87
CA ARG A 51 3.32 4.29 1.36
C ARG A 51 2.65 3.47 0.25
N ASP A 52 1.93 4.13 -0.66
CA ASP A 52 1.22 3.45 -1.76
C ASP A 52 2.21 2.81 -2.76
N VAL A 53 3.31 3.51 -3.07
CA VAL A 53 4.41 2.99 -3.87
C VAL A 53 5.09 1.83 -3.17
N LEU A 54 5.38 1.92 -1.87
CA LEU A 54 5.96 0.80 -1.11
C LEU A 54 5.07 -0.44 -1.16
N LEU A 55 3.76 -0.29 -0.92
CA LEU A 55 2.80 -1.38 -1.00
C LEU A 55 2.77 -2.01 -2.40
N LYS A 56 2.69 -1.19 -3.44
CA LYS A 56 2.64 -1.65 -4.83
C LYS A 56 3.95 -2.31 -5.26
N VAL A 57 5.10 -1.69 -5.00
CA VAL A 57 6.41 -2.23 -5.35
C VAL A 57 6.62 -3.58 -4.68
N VAL A 58 6.33 -3.68 -3.37
CA VAL A 58 6.44 -4.97 -2.67
C VAL A 58 5.49 -6.00 -3.29
N ALA A 59 4.23 -5.64 -3.56
CA ALA A 59 3.28 -6.56 -4.18
C ALA A 59 3.71 -7.01 -5.59
N PHE A 60 4.22 -6.11 -6.44
CA PHE A 60 4.71 -6.43 -7.78
C PHE A 60 5.96 -7.32 -7.74
N VAL A 61 6.94 -6.99 -6.88
CA VAL A 61 8.15 -7.81 -6.72
C VAL A 61 7.80 -9.24 -6.27
N LEU A 62 6.84 -9.37 -5.35
CA LEU A 62 6.39 -10.68 -4.88
C LEU A 62 5.61 -11.45 -5.95
N LEU A 63 4.78 -10.76 -6.73
CA LEU A 63 4.08 -11.37 -7.85
C LEU A 63 5.05 -11.85 -8.92
N ASP A 64 6.04 -11.03 -9.30
CA ASP A 64 7.09 -11.42 -10.24
C ASP A 64 7.90 -12.61 -9.72
N LEU A 65 8.25 -12.61 -8.43
CA LEU A 65 8.94 -13.74 -7.80
C LEU A 65 8.08 -15.01 -7.82
N LEU A 66 6.78 -14.90 -7.56
CA LEU A 66 5.83 -16.00 -7.64
C LEU A 66 5.72 -16.52 -9.08
N LEU A 67 5.66 -15.65 -10.08
CA LEU A 67 5.59 -16.07 -11.48
C LEU A 67 6.88 -16.76 -11.94
N LEU A 68 8.05 -16.19 -11.63
CA LEU A 68 9.36 -16.79 -11.91
C LEU A 68 9.55 -18.14 -11.19
N SER A 69 8.94 -18.29 -10.02
CA SER A 69 9.03 -19.54 -9.25
C SER A 69 8.39 -20.74 -9.94
N MET A 70 7.47 -20.52 -10.88
CA MET A 70 6.77 -21.58 -11.61
C MET A 70 7.66 -22.27 -12.66
N GLU A 71 8.78 -21.64 -13.04
CA GLU A 71 9.70 -22.13 -14.07
C GLU A 71 10.95 -22.83 -13.49
N VAL A 72 11.20 -22.69 -12.19
CA VAL A 72 12.45 -23.11 -11.53
C VAL A 72 12.19 -24.29 -10.57
N GLU A 73 13.00 -25.35 -10.64
CA GLU A 73 12.99 -26.41 -9.62
C GLU A 73 13.30 -25.83 -8.24
N GLY A 74 12.36 -25.98 -7.30
CA GLY A 74 12.46 -25.40 -5.96
C GLY A 74 11.98 -23.94 -5.84
N GLY A 75 11.49 -23.33 -6.93
CA GLY A 75 10.95 -21.98 -6.94
C GLY A 75 9.80 -21.79 -5.94
N LEU A 76 8.96 -22.81 -5.74
CA LEU A 76 7.83 -22.75 -4.80
C LEU A 76 8.26 -22.32 -3.39
N ASN A 77 9.45 -22.74 -2.91
CA ASN A 77 9.96 -22.34 -1.60
C ASN A 77 10.28 -20.85 -1.53
N LEU A 78 10.85 -20.27 -2.59
CA LEU A 78 11.11 -18.83 -2.69
C LEU A 78 9.80 -18.03 -2.75
N ALA A 79 8.82 -18.49 -3.52
CA ALA A 79 7.52 -17.86 -3.58
C ALA A 79 6.80 -17.88 -2.23
N LEU A 80 6.80 -19.03 -1.55
CA LEU A 80 6.23 -19.16 -0.20
C LEU A 80 6.94 -18.24 0.79
N ALA A 81 8.26 -18.15 0.75
CA ALA A 81 9.02 -17.22 1.60
C ALA A 81 8.62 -15.76 1.35
N GLY A 82 8.44 -15.36 0.08
CA GLY A 82 7.94 -14.03 -0.29
C GLY A 82 6.53 -13.75 0.23
N VAL A 83 5.60 -14.68 0.04
CA VAL A 83 4.22 -14.57 0.55
C VAL A 83 4.21 -14.45 2.06
N VAL A 84 5.00 -15.28 2.76
CA VAL A 84 5.14 -15.21 4.22
C VAL A 84 5.70 -13.86 4.65
N ALA A 85 6.75 -13.36 4.01
CA ALA A 85 7.32 -12.04 4.31
C ALA A 85 6.29 -10.91 4.15
N TRP A 86 5.45 -10.99 3.11
CA TRP A 86 4.36 -10.03 2.89
C TRP A 86 3.29 -10.09 3.96
N LEU A 87 2.84 -11.30 4.31
CA LEU A 87 1.87 -11.50 5.37
C LEU A 87 2.40 -10.99 6.70
N VAL A 88 3.67 -11.23 7.03
CA VAL A 88 4.32 -10.68 8.22
C VAL A 88 4.33 -9.15 8.18
N ALA A 89 4.69 -8.54 7.04
CA ALA A 89 4.67 -7.08 6.89
C ALA A 89 3.26 -6.49 7.03
N ALA A 90 2.24 -7.19 6.52
CA ALA A 90 0.85 -6.78 6.58
C ALA A 90 0.24 -6.95 7.97
N LEU A 91 0.45 -8.11 8.59
CA LEU A 91 -0.04 -8.47 9.92
C LEU A 91 0.76 -7.82 11.05
N TRP A 92 1.85 -7.12 10.75
CA TRP A 92 2.59 -6.33 11.74
C TRP A 92 1.69 -5.38 12.55
N CYS A 93 0.63 -4.87 11.92
CA CYS A 93 -0.36 -4.00 12.57
C CYS A 93 -1.13 -4.67 13.72
N VAL A 94 -1.20 -6.02 13.77
CA VAL A 94 -1.91 -6.75 14.82
C VAL A 94 -1.15 -6.69 16.15
N TRP A 95 0.18 -6.65 16.09
CA TRP A 95 1.04 -6.63 17.27
C TRP A 95 1.48 -5.21 17.65
N ASP A 96 1.66 -4.32 16.68
CA ASP A 96 2.17 -2.99 16.92
C ASP A 96 1.19 -2.16 17.78
N GLY A 97 1.68 -1.57 18.88
CA GLY A 97 0.85 -0.85 19.86
C GLY A 97 0.11 0.36 19.27
N ASN A 98 0.56 0.87 18.12
CA ASN A 98 -0.09 1.96 17.38
C ASN A 98 -0.92 1.47 16.19
N ARG A 99 -1.13 0.15 16.05
CA ARG A 99 -1.82 -0.53 14.93
C ARG A 99 -1.24 -0.16 13.55
N GLN A 100 0.08 0.05 13.47
CA GLN A 100 0.76 0.43 12.23
C GLN A 100 1.21 -0.82 11.45
N CYS A 101 0.86 -0.91 10.16
CA CYS A 101 1.50 -1.88 9.26
C CYS A 101 2.97 -1.51 9.02
N LEU A 102 3.79 -2.45 8.54
CA LEU A 102 5.22 -2.20 8.30
C LEU A 102 5.47 -0.99 7.37
N TRP A 103 4.70 -0.88 6.29
CA TRP A 103 4.77 0.26 5.36
C TRP A 103 4.27 1.58 5.96
N ASP A 104 3.34 1.54 6.92
CA ASP A 104 2.85 2.72 7.63
C ASP A 104 3.93 3.21 8.62
N ARG A 105 4.64 2.27 9.27
CA ARG A 105 5.79 2.56 10.12
C ARG A 105 6.96 3.16 9.34
N VAL A 106 7.28 2.61 8.16
CA VAL A 106 8.29 3.18 7.25
C VAL A 106 7.88 4.56 6.75
N ALA A 107 6.59 4.80 6.49
CA ALA A 107 6.08 6.09 6.06
C ALA A 107 5.89 7.11 7.21
N GLY A 108 6.04 6.69 8.47
CA GLY A 108 5.78 7.52 9.65
C GLY A 108 4.33 7.98 9.73
N THR A 109 3.39 7.10 9.39
CA THR A 109 1.94 7.38 9.39
C THR A 109 1.17 6.33 10.19
N ARG A 110 -0.04 6.67 10.66
CA ARG A 110 -1.00 5.69 11.21
C ARG A 110 -2.39 5.90 10.61
N VAL A 111 -3.24 4.87 10.67
CA VAL A 111 -4.62 4.91 10.15
C VAL A 111 -5.59 4.97 11.31
N GLU A 112 -6.50 5.93 11.29
CA GLU A 112 -7.57 6.09 12.28
C GLU A 112 -8.93 6.15 11.58
N VAL A 113 -9.98 5.81 12.32
CA VAL A 113 -11.36 6.04 11.89
C VAL A 113 -11.65 7.53 12.05
N ALA A 114 -12.13 8.15 10.96
CA ALA A 114 -12.36 9.58 10.81
C ALA A 114 -13.80 9.98 11.12
#